data_AF-A0A9E5EBJ6-F1
#
_entry.id   AF-A0A9E5EBJ6-F1
#
_cell.length_a   1.000
_cell.length_b   1.000
_cell.length_c   1.000
_cell.angle_alpha   90.00
_cell.angle_beta   90.00
_cell.angle_gamma   90.00
#
_symmetry.space_group_name_H-M   'P 1'
#
loop_
_entity.id
_entity.type
_entity.pdbx_description
1 polymer ?
#
loop_
_entity_poly.entity_id
_entity_poly.type
_entity_poly.pdbx_seq_one_letter_code
_entity_poly.pdbx_strand_id
1 'polypeptide(L)'
;FKRDPNLHGLWNGQNLTGFDPTYILGKRSVNTLEVVKSLPAALAVTIRTPLAPDFVSRYPGLVQGDPKTAEGWYVEFTWHGLPKRWVALPAGNPQIPSKTFEIIAINQQYKSRMIARKILTSDGQRAGENLLQNLDILLSNSR
;
A
#
# COMPACT_ATOMS: atom_id res chain seq x y z
N PHE A 1 25.70 -1.63 10.29
CA PHE A 1 24.33 -1.57 10.87
C PHE A 1 23.44 -0.77 9.94
N LYS A 2 22.69 -1.45 9.06
CA LYS A 2 21.69 -0.83 8.18
C LYS A 2 20.58 -0.31 9.11
N ARG A 3 20.34 1.01 9.17
CA ARG A 3 19.25 1.58 9.97
C ARG A 3 17.95 1.08 9.35
N ASP A 4 17.20 0.27 10.09
CA ASP A 4 15.84 -0.08 9.70
C ASP A 4 15.03 1.23 9.62
N PRO A 5 14.43 1.59 8.47
CA PRO A 5 13.57 2.78 8.39
C PRO A 5 12.41 2.71 9.39
N ASN A 6 12.03 1.51 9.83
CA ASN A 6 11.14 1.28 10.95
C ASN A 6 11.88 1.42 12.31
N LEU A 7 12.22 2.66 12.68
CA LEU A 7 13.05 2.99 13.84
C LEU A 7 12.53 2.46 15.20
N HIS A 8 11.26 2.04 15.28
CA HIS A 8 10.68 1.51 16.53
C HIS A 8 9.98 0.15 16.37
N GLY A 9 10.35 -0.63 15.34
CA GLY A 9 9.85 -2.00 15.15
C GLY A 9 8.34 -2.08 14.93
N LEU A 10 7.71 -3.21 15.25
CA LEU A 10 6.31 -3.49 14.89
C LEU A 10 5.29 -2.48 15.42
N TRP A 11 5.55 -1.85 16.57
CA TRP A 11 4.59 -1.04 17.32
C TRP A 11 4.85 0.47 17.22
N ASN A 12 5.36 0.95 16.09
CA ASN A 12 5.58 2.38 15.88
C ASN A 12 4.34 3.08 15.30
N GLY A 13 4.20 4.39 15.57
CA GLY A 13 3.11 5.19 15.04
C GLY A 13 3.11 5.36 13.52
N GLN A 14 4.20 4.96 12.83
CA GLN A 14 4.34 5.01 11.37
C GLN A 14 3.73 3.77 10.69
N ASN A 15 3.61 2.64 11.41
CA ASN A 15 2.95 1.42 10.96
C ASN A 15 1.43 1.47 11.18
N LEU A 16 0.94 2.51 11.87
CA LEU A 16 -0.48 2.70 12.15
C LEU A 16 -1.12 3.55 11.04
N THR A 17 -2.13 2.98 10.41
CA THR A 17 -3.02 3.73 9.51
C THR A 17 -4.42 3.73 10.10
N GLY A 18 -5.00 4.92 10.20
CA GLY A 18 -6.37 5.12 10.66
C GLY A 18 -7.33 5.14 9.48
N PHE A 19 -8.47 4.49 9.63
CA PHE A 19 -9.62 4.68 8.75
C PHE A 19 -10.82 5.12 9.57
N ASP A 20 -11.87 5.59 8.90
CA ASP A 20 -13.10 6.04 9.54
C ASP A 20 -13.68 4.93 10.44
N PRO A 21 -13.76 5.12 11.76
CA PRO A 21 -14.16 4.05 12.65
C PRO A 21 -15.64 3.67 12.49
N THR A 22 -16.47 4.50 11.82
CA THR A 22 -17.89 4.22 11.57
C THR A 22 -18.13 2.97 10.72
N TYR A 23 -17.13 2.49 9.96
CA TYR A 23 -17.23 1.20 9.25
C TYR A 23 -17.39 0.00 10.20
N ILE A 24 -16.99 0.18 11.46
CA ILE A 24 -16.92 -0.87 12.49
C ILE A 24 -17.78 -0.53 13.70
N LEU A 25 -17.75 0.73 14.16
CA LEU A 25 -18.51 1.18 15.32
C LEU A 25 -20.01 1.04 15.08
N GLY A 26 -20.70 0.36 16.00
CA GLY A 26 -22.14 0.10 15.93
C GLY A 26 -22.53 -1.28 15.37
N LYS A 27 -21.57 -2.08 14.89
CA LYS A 27 -21.83 -3.46 14.45
C LYS A 27 -21.53 -4.45 15.59
N ARG A 28 -22.45 -5.42 15.81
CA ARG A 28 -22.30 -6.48 16.82
C ARG A 28 -21.12 -7.42 16.53
N SER A 29 -20.76 -7.58 15.25
CA SER A 29 -19.60 -8.34 14.78
C SER A 29 -19.14 -7.76 13.45
N VAL A 30 -17.82 -7.69 13.22
CA VAL A 30 -17.24 -7.12 12.00
C VAL A 30 -16.15 -8.02 11.46
N ASN A 31 -16.21 -8.28 10.16
CA ASN A 31 -15.07 -8.84 9.43
C ASN A 31 -14.21 -7.67 8.91
N THR A 32 -13.13 -7.35 9.63
CA THR A 32 -12.24 -6.23 9.31
C THR A 32 -11.59 -6.39 7.95
N LEU A 33 -11.29 -7.62 7.52
CA LEU A 33 -10.73 -7.88 6.19
C LEU A 33 -11.69 -7.44 5.07
N GLU A 34 -12.96 -7.79 5.20
CA GLU A 34 -13.98 -7.38 4.22
C GLU A 34 -14.24 -5.88 4.26
N VAL A 35 -14.17 -5.26 5.45
CA VAL A 35 -14.19 -3.79 5.55
C VAL A 35 -13.03 -3.18 4.77
N VAL A 36 -11.79 -3.62 5.00
CA VAL A 36 -10.61 -3.09 4.27
C VAL A 36 -10.74 -3.27 2.77
N LYS A 37 -11.20 -4.44 2.30
CA LYS A 37 -11.42 -4.69 0.86
C LYS A 37 -12.46 -3.76 0.25
N SER A 38 -13.50 -3.42 1.02
CA SER A 38 -14.59 -2.52 0.60
C SER A 38 -14.20 -1.04 0.57
N LEU A 39 -13.09 -0.65 1.22
CA LEU A 39 -12.67 0.75 1.23
C LEU A 39 -12.36 1.23 -0.21
N PRO A 40 -12.69 2.48 -0.55
CA PRO A 40 -12.41 3.00 -1.89
C PRO A 40 -10.92 3.01 -2.21
N ALA A 41 -10.56 2.51 -3.40
CA ALA A 41 -9.22 2.68 -3.96
C ALA A 41 -9.06 4.14 -4.43
N ALA A 42 -8.02 4.80 -3.92
CA ALA A 42 -7.71 6.19 -4.24
C ALA A 42 -6.46 6.33 -5.10
N LEU A 43 -5.52 5.38 -4.97
CA LEU A 43 -4.24 5.37 -5.65
C LEU A 43 -3.88 3.93 -6.00
N ALA A 44 -3.31 3.70 -7.18
CA ALA A 44 -2.67 2.44 -7.54
C ALA A 44 -1.21 2.66 -7.90
N VAL A 45 -0.36 1.77 -7.41
CA VAL A 45 1.09 1.79 -7.62
C VAL A 45 1.53 0.42 -8.09
N THR A 46 2.45 0.37 -9.05
CA THR A 46 3.18 -0.85 -9.37
C THR A 46 4.55 -0.80 -8.72
N ILE A 47 5.03 -1.94 -8.24
CA ILE A 47 6.28 -2.07 -7.46
C ILE A 47 7.09 -3.20 -8.08
N ARG A 48 8.40 -2.96 -8.28
CA ARG A 48 9.38 -4.00 -8.57
C ARG A 48 10.16 -4.31 -7.30
N THR A 49 10.18 -5.58 -6.90
CA THR A 49 10.93 -6.03 -5.73
C THR A 49 11.42 -7.47 -5.95
N PRO A 50 12.68 -7.79 -5.59
CA PRO A 50 13.25 -9.12 -5.82
C PRO A 50 12.67 -10.21 -4.92
N LEU A 51 12.02 -9.82 -3.81
CA LEU A 51 11.46 -10.74 -2.81
C LEU A 51 10.02 -10.34 -2.49
N ALA A 52 9.20 -11.31 -2.12
CA ALA A 52 7.84 -11.03 -1.66
C ALA A 52 7.89 -10.19 -0.36
N PRO A 53 7.20 -9.03 -0.30
CA PRO A 53 7.13 -8.23 0.93
C PRO A 53 6.48 -9.00 2.08
N ASP A 54 6.98 -8.81 3.31
CA ASP A 54 6.41 -9.47 4.51
C ASP A 54 4.91 -9.19 4.68
N PHE A 55 4.43 -8.02 4.23
CA PHE A 55 3.01 -7.67 4.22
C PHE A 55 2.14 -8.72 3.49
N VAL A 56 2.60 -9.26 2.35
CA VAL A 56 1.80 -10.21 1.58
C VAL A 56 1.68 -11.57 2.28
N SER A 57 2.70 -11.95 3.05
CA SER A 57 2.70 -13.16 3.88
C SER A 57 1.81 -13.01 5.12
N ARG A 58 1.81 -11.82 5.74
CA ARG A 58 0.99 -11.53 6.93
C ARG A 58 -0.49 -11.35 6.63
N TYR A 59 -0.83 -10.82 5.46
CA TYR A 59 -2.21 -10.51 5.08
C TYR A 59 -2.62 -11.19 3.76
N PRO A 60 -2.59 -12.53 3.68
CA PRO A 60 -2.86 -13.26 2.43
C PRO A 60 -4.28 -13.01 1.90
N GLY A 61 -5.24 -12.65 2.76
CA GLY A 61 -6.59 -12.28 2.36
C GLY A 61 -6.70 -11.00 1.51
N LEU A 62 -5.65 -10.18 1.45
CA LEU A 62 -5.55 -8.98 0.60
C LEU A 62 -4.78 -9.24 -0.70
N VAL A 63 -4.27 -10.45 -0.88
CA VAL A 63 -3.37 -10.82 -1.98
C VAL A 63 -4.10 -11.63 -3.04
N GLN A 64 -3.80 -11.36 -4.30
CA GLN A 64 -4.30 -12.09 -5.46
C GLN A 64 -3.14 -12.54 -6.36
N GLY A 65 -3.28 -13.71 -6.97
CA GLY A 65 -2.20 -14.37 -7.70
C GLY A 65 -1.25 -15.13 -6.77
N ASP A 66 -0.13 -15.61 -7.31
CA ASP A 66 0.87 -16.38 -6.57
C ASP A 66 2.06 -15.49 -6.15
N PRO A 67 2.24 -15.22 -4.84
CA PRO A 67 3.40 -14.49 -4.34
C PRO A 67 4.76 -15.13 -4.67
N LYS A 68 4.80 -16.45 -4.86
CA LYS A 68 6.06 -17.18 -5.10
C LYS A 68 6.64 -16.93 -6.49
N THR A 69 5.79 -16.58 -7.45
CA THR A 69 6.18 -16.32 -8.85
C THR A 69 6.15 -14.83 -9.17
N ALA A 70 5.92 -13.96 -8.19
CA ALA A 70 5.79 -12.53 -8.38
C ALA A 70 7.16 -11.88 -8.57
N GLU A 71 7.35 -11.15 -9.68
CA GLU A 71 8.50 -10.26 -9.91
C GLU A 71 8.14 -8.78 -9.67
N GLY A 72 6.85 -8.51 -9.45
CA GLY A 72 6.35 -7.21 -9.05
C GLY A 72 4.96 -7.29 -8.44
N TRP A 73 4.44 -6.14 -8.04
CA TRP A 73 3.16 -6.03 -7.38
C TRP A 73 2.37 -4.85 -7.91
N TYR A 74 1.09 -5.05 -8.18
CA TYR A 74 0.12 -3.97 -8.29
C TYR A 74 -0.54 -3.80 -6.93
N VAL A 75 -0.53 -2.58 -6.39
CA VAL A 75 -1.02 -2.29 -5.04
C VAL A 75 -2.02 -1.16 -5.08
N GLU A 76 -3.22 -1.39 -4.53
CA GLU A 76 -4.22 -0.34 -4.31
C GLU A 76 -4.08 0.22 -2.90
N PHE A 77 -4.10 1.55 -2.80
CA PHE A 77 -4.12 2.28 -1.55
C PHE A 77 -5.42 3.07 -1.39
N THR A 78 -5.86 3.21 -0.15
CA THR A 78 -6.88 4.19 0.24
C THR A 78 -6.29 5.61 0.22
N TRP A 79 -7.15 6.63 0.29
CA TRP A 79 -6.72 8.04 0.30
C TRP A 79 -5.89 8.42 1.54
N HIS A 80 -5.91 7.59 2.59
CA HIS A 80 -5.12 7.74 3.81
C HIS A 80 -3.90 6.81 3.86
N GLY A 81 -3.58 6.13 2.76
CA GLY A 81 -2.35 5.37 2.61
C GLY A 81 -2.39 3.92 3.12
N LEU A 82 -3.57 3.37 3.45
CA LEU A 82 -3.70 1.96 3.78
C LEU A 82 -3.61 1.12 2.50
N PRO A 83 -2.64 0.18 2.38
CA PRO A 83 -2.66 -0.82 1.30
C PRO A 83 -3.84 -1.78 1.50
N LYS A 84 -4.75 -1.83 0.53
CA LYS A 84 -6.00 -2.58 0.62
C LYS A 84 -6.13 -3.74 -0.36
N ARG A 85 -5.22 -3.85 -1.33
CA ARG A 85 -5.17 -4.95 -2.28
C ARG A 85 -3.77 -5.07 -2.89
N TRP A 86 -3.30 -6.30 -3.01
CA TRP A 86 -2.04 -6.65 -3.67
C TRP A 86 -2.33 -7.68 -4.76
N VAL A 87 -1.79 -7.46 -5.96
CA VAL A 87 -1.86 -8.41 -7.06
C VAL A 87 -0.44 -8.75 -7.48
N ALA A 88 -0.10 -10.04 -7.43
CA ALA A 88 1.17 -10.56 -7.89
C ALA A 88 1.30 -10.38 -9.41
N LEU A 89 2.40 -9.76 -9.84
CA LEU A 89 2.74 -9.60 -11.25
C LEU A 89 3.82 -10.63 -11.60
N PRO A 90 3.53 -11.62 -12.48
CA PRO A 90 4.52 -12.62 -12.88
C PRO A 90 5.59 -12.00 -13.79
N ALA A 91 6.68 -12.76 -13.99
CA ALA A 91 7.76 -12.38 -14.89
C ALA A 91 7.26 -11.95 -16.28
N GLY A 92 7.84 -10.87 -16.80
CA GLY A 92 7.47 -10.32 -18.11
C GLY A 92 6.14 -9.54 -18.14
N ASN A 93 5.44 -9.37 -17.02
CA ASN A 93 4.24 -8.54 -16.99
C ASN A 93 4.60 -7.06 -17.29
N PRO A 94 3.94 -6.42 -18.28
CA PRO A 94 4.27 -5.06 -18.72
C PRO A 94 3.99 -3.98 -17.67
N GLN A 95 3.23 -4.28 -16.61
CA GLN A 95 2.97 -3.36 -15.51
C GLN A 95 4.12 -3.29 -14.49
N ILE A 96 5.11 -4.18 -14.57
CA ILE A 96 6.28 -4.14 -13.69
C ILE A 96 7.10 -2.89 -14.06
N PRO A 97 7.27 -1.93 -13.13
CA PRO A 97 7.90 -0.66 -13.44
C PRO A 97 9.39 -0.84 -13.74
N SER A 98 9.99 0.07 -14.51
CA SER A 98 11.44 0.09 -14.73
C SER A 98 12.21 0.60 -13.50
N LYS A 99 11.53 1.36 -12.63
CA LYS A 99 12.03 1.85 -11.35
C LYS A 99 11.58 0.94 -10.20
N THR A 100 11.89 1.31 -8.96
CA THR A 100 11.38 0.60 -7.76
C THR A 100 9.85 0.61 -7.72
N PHE A 101 9.21 1.72 -8.05
CA PHE A 101 7.76 1.81 -8.15
C PHE A 101 7.32 2.91 -9.12
N GLU A 102 6.08 2.83 -9.60
CA GLU A 102 5.43 3.86 -10.41
C GLU A 102 3.96 4.04 -9.99
N ILE A 103 3.48 5.29 -9.94
CA ILE A 103 2.06 5.58 -9.77
C ILE A 103 1.38 5.37 -11.13
N ILE A 104 0.37 4.51 -11.17
CA ILE A 104 -0.31 4.15 -12.42
C ILE A 104 -1.76 4.63 -12.47
N ALA A 105 -2.38 4.93 -11.33
CA ALA A 105 -3.72 5.50 -11.28
C ALA A 105 -3.91 6.40 -10.05
N ILE A 106 -4.59 7.52 -10.26
CA ILE A 106 -5.01 8.46 -9.22
C ILE A 106 -6.51 8.69 -9.38
N ASN A 107 -7.28 8.36 -8.35
CA ASN A 107 -8.70 8.69 -8.31
C ASN A 107 -8.88 10.18 -7.99
N GLN A 108 -9.38 10.93 -8.97
CA GLN A 108 -9.54 12.39 -8.87
C GLN A 108 -10.47 12.81 -7.72
N GLN A 109 -11.47 11.99 -7.37
CA GLN A 109 -12.39 12.25 -6.25
C GLN A 109 -11.64 12.42 -4.92
N TYR A 110 -10.51 11.71 -4.74
CA TYR A 110 -9.74 11.72 -3.50
C TYR A 110 -8.46 12.54 -3.58
N LYS A 111 -8.17 13.19 -4.72
CA LYS A 111 -6.89 13.87 -4.98
C LYS A 111 -6.57 14.94 -3.93
N SER A 112 -7.53 15.82 -3.62
CA SER A 112 -7.34 16.86 -2.59
C SER A 112 -7.03 16.29 -1.20
N ARG A 113 -7.70 15.19 -0.82
CA ARG A 113 -7.44 14.49 0.45
C ARG A 113 -6.05 13.86 0.47
N MET A 114 -5.62 13.26 -0.65
CA MET A 114 -4.29 12.67 -0.77
C MET A 114 -3.18 13.73 -0.71
N ILE A 115 -3.39 14.93 -1.28
CA ILE A 115 -2.47 16.06 -1.14
C ILE A 115 -2.42 16.52 0.33
N ALA A 116 -3.58 16.74 0.95
CA ALA A 116 -3.65 17.19 2.35
C ALA A 116 -2.98 16.21 3.33
N ARG A 117 -2.98 14.90 3.01
CA ARG A 117 -2.28 13.87 3.78
C ARG A 117 -0.88 13.55 3.27
N LYS A 118 -0.31 14.33 2.36
CA LYS A 118 1.03 14.11 1.79
C LYS A 118 1.22 12.72 1.16
N ILE A 119 0.15 12.06 0.71
CA ILE A 119 0.22 10.85 -0.12
C ILE A 119 0.68 11.25 -1.54
N LEU A 120 0.20 12.39 -2.01
CA LEU A 120 0.67 13.03 -3.24
C LEU A 120 1.36 14.37 -2.92
N THR A 121 2.24 14.82 -3.80
CA THR A 121 2.81 16.17 -3.80
C THR A 121 1.75 17.24 -4.05
N SER A 122 2.08 18.53 -3.88
CA SER A 122 1.15 19.64 -4.08
C SER A 122 0.57 19.74 -5.50
N ASP A 123 1.29 19.28 -6.52
CA ASP A 123 0.79 19.15 -7.91
C ASP A 123 -0.21 17.97 -8.08
N GLY A 124 -0.25 17.08 -7.09
CA GLY A 124 -1.05 15.88 -7.04
C GLY A 124 -0.73 14.86 -8.13
N GLN A 125 0.52 14.83 -8.62
CA GLN A 125 0.99 13.93 -9.67
C GLN A 125 2.07 12.96 -9.19
N ARG A 126 2.87 13.36 -8.21
CA ARG A 126 4.02 12.58 -7.73
C ARG A 126 3.76 12.05 -6.32
N ALA A 127 4.52 11.03 -5.94
CA ALA A 127 4.49 10.48 -4.60
C ALA A 127 4.90 11.54 -3.57
N GLY A 128 4.03 11.78 -2.59
CA GLY A 128 4.34 12.62 -1.44
C GLY A 128 5.10 11.86 -0.36
N GLU A 129 5.52 12.59 0.68
CA GLU A 129 6.28 12.09 1.82
C GLU A 129 5.70 10.81 2.44
N ASN A 130 4.38 10.80 2.70
CA ASN A 130 3.73 9.67 3.38
C ASN A 130 3.60 8.44 2.47
N LEU A 131 3.45 8.61 1.16
CA LEU A 131 3.45 7.47 0.25
C LEU A 131 4.84 6.84 0.17
N LEU A 132 5.89 7.66 0.07
CA LEU A 132 7.28 7.18 0.07
C LEU A 132 7.59 6.41 1.35
N GLN A 133 7.19 6.96 2.51
CA GLN A 133 7.36 6.29 3.79
C GLN A 133 6.59 4.96 3.87
N ASN A 134 5.34 4.93 3.41
CA ASN A 134 4.55 3.68 3.38
C ASN A 134 5.23 2.62 2.52
N LEU A 135 5.72 3.00 1.33
CA LEU A 135 6.44 2.08 0.45
C LEU A 135 7.76 1.61 1.07
N ASP A 136 8.50 2.49 1.75
CA ASP A 136 9.72 2.13 2.46
C ASP A 136 9.46 1.11 3.58
N ILE A 137 8.39 1.29 4.36
CA ILE A 137 7.97 0.36 5.41
C ILE A 137 7.52 -0.97 4.80
N LEU A 138 6.67 -0.94 3.77
CA LEU A 138 6.14 -2.15 3.14
C LEU A 138 7.25 -2.98 2.49
N LEU A 139 8.31 -2.33 1.98
CA LEU A 139 9.40 -2.97 1.26
C LEU A 139 10.69 -3.14 2.10
N SER A 140 10.66 -2.81 3.41
CA SER A 140 11.86 -2.83 4.25
C SER A 140 12.57 -4.19 4.28
N ASN A 141 11.79 -5.27 4.23
CA ASN A 141 12.27 -6.66 4.26
C ASN A 141 12.41 -7.29 2.85
N SER A 142 12.18 -6.53 1.78
CA SER A 142 12.18 -7.04 0.40
C SER A 142 13.14 -6.31 -0.54
N ARG A 143 14.13 -5.59 0.03
CA ARG A 143 15.21 -4.92 -0.70
C ARG A 143 16.47 -5.77 -0.82
#